data_AF-A0A9E5KUG8-F1
#
_entry.id   AF-A0A9E5KUG8-F1
#
_cell.length_a   1.000
_cell.length_b   1.000
_cell.length_c   1.000
_cell.angle_alpha   90.00
_cell.angle_beta   90.00
_cell.angle_gamma   90.00
#
_symmetry.space_group_name_H-M   'P 1'
#
loop_
_entity.id
_entity.type
_entity.pdbx_description
1 polymer ?
#
loop_
_entity_poly.entity_id
_entity_poly.type
_entity_poly.pdbx_seq_one_letter_code
_entity_poly.pdbx_strand_id
1 'polypeptide(L)'
;MAEKQKRPKQLQFDFGQNVSSKIKQGAQKKSSKPAQSDKKRQDKTKATRKAEIRKSHTVQPRPKTKKIEPPQLGKRKGYRTPFASRLLLFLLVFMILTLFWVWFYTYRHVQPESEDIQRTVIAVTIEPGMTARSVSQLLEQVGVITDYSKLLSYFVAHDLATVIRSGSYLMDASMSFEQIADVLTSMPDELSLTIPPAFTIQSIDRYLVNRLGLKEGSFIKATEDLAIAYGLSFSEGWLLSGTYTVNRKRAAADLALHMYNSMLAELTKHLGSDLLQYYSVEDLLIVASMIQAETQNPQQMPLISSVIHNRLKNGEPLGIDATTR
;
A
#
# COMPACT_ATOMS: atom_id res chain seq x y z
N MET A 1 52.60 24.34 2.07
CA MET A 1 51.42 25.20 1.89
C MET A 1 50.26 24.31 1.52
N ALA A 2 49.25 24.25 2.37
CA ALA A 2 48.15 23.29 2.31
C ALA A 2 47.00 23.82 1.44
N GLU A 3 46.59 23.05 0.44
CA GLU A 3 45.42 23.35 -0.39
C GLU A 3 44.21 22.58 0.15
N LYS A 4 43.26 23.33 0.71
CA LYS A 4 41.99 22.82 1.25
C LYS A 4 41.12 22.25 0.12
N GLN A 5 41.05 20.92 0.01
CA GLN A 5 39.98 20.25 -0.74
C GLN A 5 38.64 20.48 -0.06
N LYS A 6 37.72 21.15 -0.75
CA LYS A 6 36.32 21.32 -0.36
C LYS A 6 35.59 19.99 -0.52
N ARG A 7 34.96 19.52 0.56
CA ARG A 7 34.03 18.38 0.56
C ARG A 7 32.79 18.70 -0.30
N PRO A 8 32.27 17.79 -1.12
CA PRO A 8 30.97 17.98 -1.76
C PRO A 8 29.84 17.86 -0.73
N LYS A 9 28.81 18.69 -0.91
CA LYS A 9 27.60 18.75 -0.07
C LYS A 9 26.77 17.48 -0.26
N GLN A 10 26.33 16.90 0.84
CA GLN A 10 25.27 15.88 0.88
C GLN A 10 24.01 16.45 0.21
N LEU A 11 23.47 15.73 -0.78
CA LEU A 11 22.16 16.06 -1.37
C LEU A 11 21.07 15.56 -0.43
N GLN A 12 20.37 16.50 0.21
CA GLN A 12 19.07 16.26 0.80
C GLN A 12 18.01 16.51 -0.28
N PHE A 13 17.19 15.52 -0.58
CA PHE A 13 16.03 15.70 -1.47
C PHE A 13 14.79 16.02 -0.64
N ASP A 14 14.41 17.29 -0.72
CA ASP A 14 13.14 17.85 -0.26
C ASP A 14 12.09 17.63 -1.37
N PHE A 15 11.01 16.90 -1.08
CA PHE A 15 9.91 16.72 -2.02
C PHE A 15 8.61 17.26 -1.42
N GLY A 16 8.29 18.50 -1.78
CA GLY A 16 7.01 19.13 -1.51
C GLY A 16 6.60 20.13 -2.59
N GLN A 17 5.49 19.80 -3.26
CA GLN A 17 4.62 20.66 -4.10
C GLN A 17 5.17 20.96 -5.54
N ASN A 18 4.40 21.09 -6.63
CA ASN A 18 2.98 21.41 -6.80
C ASN A 18 2.54 21.35 -8.32
N VAL A 19 1.23 21.14 -8.55
CA VAL A 19 0.32 21.66 -9.64
C VAL A 19 0.25 21.07 -11.09
N SER A 20 -1.01 20.74 -11.47
CA SER A 20 -1.72 20.84 -12.79
C SER A 20 -1.42 19.85 -13.93
N SER A 21 -2.33 19.46 -14.84
CA SER A 21 -3.74 19.81 -15.12
C SER A 21 -4.34 18.93 -16.24
N LYS A 22 -5.69 18.78 -16.25
CA LYS A 22 -6.65 18.60 -17.38
C LYS A 22 -6.47 17.38 -18.31
N ILE A 23 -7.52 16.62 -18.65
CA ILE A 23 -8.55 16.87 -19.70
C ILE A 23 -9.72 15.89 -19.41
N LYS A 24 -10.97 16.34 -19.14
CA LYS A 24 -12.10 16.73 -20.02
C LYS A 24 -12.85 15.56 -20.72
N GLN A 25 -14.19 15.58 -20.53
CA GLN A 25 -15.29 14.93 -21.28
C GLN A 25 -15.56 13.46 -20.91
N GLY A 26 -16.79 12.98 -20.77
CA GLY A 26 -18.13 13.53 -20.94
C GLY A 26 -19.10 12.39 -20.63
N ALA A 27 -20.14 12.68 -19.84
CA ALA A 27 -21.12 11.70 -19.39
C ALA A 27 -22.21 11.48 -20.44
N GLN A 28 -22.60 10.22 -20.69
CA GLN A 28 -24.00 9.89 -20.97
C GLN A 28 -24.40 8.46 -20.56
N LYS A 29 -25.45 8.44 -19.73
CA LYS A 29 -26.30 7.34 -19.26
C LYS A 29 -26.77 6.38 -20.36
N LYS A 30 -26.98 5.10 -20.00
CA LYS A 30 -28.28 4.37 -19.98
C LYS A 30 -28.04 2.86 -19.82
N SER A 31 -28.48 2.27 -18.69
CA SER A 31 -29.78 1.58 -18.48
C SER A 31 -29.82 0.11 -18.95
N SER A 32 -29.59 -0.78 -17.99
CA SER A 32 -30.44 -1.92 -17.58
C SER A 32 -31.26 -2.74 -18.59
N LYS A 33 -30.93 -4.05 -18.61
CA LYS A 33 -31.78 -5.27 -18.59
C LYS A 33 -32.65 -5.59 -19.83
N PRO A 34 -32.90 -6.88 -20.16
CA PRO A 34 -33.81 -7.74 -19.35
C PRO A 34 -33.54 -9.27 -19.36
N ALA A 35 -34.24 -10.02 -18.49
CA ALA A 35 -34.99 -11.25 -18.86
C ALA A 35 -35.63 -11.99 -17.65
N GLN A 36 -36.78 -12.61 -17.95
CA GLN A 36 -37.49 -13.76 -17.34
C GLN A 36 -38.31 -13.56 -16.05
N SER A 37 -39.66 -13.61 -16.14
CA SER A 37 -40.60 -14.77 -16.03
C SER A 37 -40.79 -15.21 -14.58
N ASP A 38 -41.98 -15.43 -14.00
CA ASP A 38 -43.09 -16.24 -14.52
C ASP A 38 -44.39 -16.03 -13.68
N LYS A 39 -45.54 -16.37 -14.28
CA LYS A 39 -46.92 -16.70 -13.79
C LYS A 39 -47.39 -16.34 -12.35
N LYS A 40 -48.63 -15.81 -12.24
CA LYS A 40 -49.88 -16.59 -11.96
C LYS A 40 -51.18 -15.76 -11.99
N ARG A 41 -52.28 -16.46 -12.31
CA ARG A 41 -53.71 -16.11 -12.50
C ARG A 41 -54.48 -15.81 -11.21
N GLN A 42 -55.57 -15.02 -11.36
CA GLN A 42 -56.98 -15.17 -10.89
C GLN A 42 -57.63 -13.76 -10.84
N ASP A 43 -58.92 -13.48 -10.99
CA ASP A 43 -60.13 -14.08 -11.56
C ASP A 43 -61.17 -12.91 -11.72
N LYS A 44 -62.29 -13.18 -12.39
CA LYS A 44 -63.44 -12.35 -12.81
C LYS A 44 -63.93 -11.25 -11.84
N THR A 45 -64.54 -10.13 -12.30
CA THR A 45 -65.98 -10.06 -12.63
C THR A 45 -66.42 -8.72 -13.29
N LYS A 46 -67.58 -8.77 -13.96
CA LYS A 46 -68.28 -7.79 -14.82
C LYS A 46 -68.99 -6.67 -14.04
N ALA A 47 -69.28 -5.53 -14.71
CA ALA A 47 -70.63 -4.94 -14.92
C ALA A 47 -70.55 -3.47 -15.40
N THR A 48 -70.83 -3.15 -16.68
CA THR A 48 -72.08 -2.63 -17.31
C THR A 48 -72.34 -1.10 -17.25
N ARG A 49 -72.24 -0.47 -18.44
CA ARG A 49 -73.15 0.51 -19.10
C ARG A 49 -73.78 1.69 -18.31
N LYS A 50 -73.60 2.92 -18.83
CA LYS A 50 -74.54 3.61 -19.76
C LYS A 50 -74.06 5.03 -20.13
N ALA A 51 -74.14 5.34 -21.43
CA ALA A 51 -74.27 6.70 -22.00
C ALA A 51 -75.67 7.26 -21.65
N GLU A 52 -75.94 8.56 -21.60
CA GLU A 52 -76.09 9.56 -22.70
C GLU A 52 -76.92 10.70 -22.04
N ILE A 53 -76.81 12.03 -22.27
CA ILE A 53 -77.36 12.84 -23.39
C ILE A 53 -77.35 14.35 -23.01
N ARG A 54 -77.01 15.19 -24.01
CA ARG A 54 -77.39 16.61 -24.38
C ARG A 54 -77.54 17.71 -23.30
N LYS A 55 -76.79 18.83 -23.37
CA LYS A 55 -76.79 20.02 -24.29
C LYS A 55 -78.04 20.93 -24.22
N SER A 56 -77.83 22.22 -23.90
CA SER A 56 -78.23 23.42 -24.69
C SER A 56 -77.85 24.73 -23.94
N HIS A 57 -77.16 25.69 -24.58
CA HIS A 57 -77.65 27.06 -24.97
C HIS A 57 -77.45 28.12 -23.85
N THR A 58 -77.01 29.38 -23.99
CA THR A 58 -76.74 30.35 -25.09
C THR A 58 -75.84 31.47 -24.53
N VAL A 59 -75.12 32.20 -25.40
CA VAL A 59 -74.26 33.36 -25.10
C VAL A 59 -75.04 34.69 -25.17
N GLN A 60 -74.65 35.72 -24.39
CA GLN A 60 -74.43 37.15 -24.74
C GLN A 60 -74.45 38.09 -23.49
N PRO A 61 -74.02 39.38 -23.53
CA PRO A 61 -72.93 40.06 -24.28
C PRO A 61 -72.01 40.94 -23.38
N ARG A 62 -70.91 41.50 -23.94
CA ARG A 62 -70.00 42.49 -23.30
C ARG A 62 -70.47 43.95 -23.47
N PRO A 63 -70.12 44.87 -22.55
CA PRO A 63 -69.92 46.29 -22.85
C PRO A 63 -68.45 46.75 -22.76
N LYS A 64 -68.12 47.84 -23.47
CA LYS A 64 -66.79 48.43 -23.67
C LYS A 64 -66.45 49.54 -22.65
N THR A 65 -65.20 49.49 -22.15
CA THR A 65 -64.23 50.54 -21.77
C THR A 65 -64.62 51.83 -21.02
N LYS A 66 -63.97 52.06 -19.87
CA LYS A 66 -63.61 53.39 -19.34
C LYS A 66 -62.10 53.38 -18.99
N LYS A 67 -61.34 54.38 -19.48
CA LYS A 67 -59.89 54.55 -19.28
C LYS A 67 -59.68 55.16 -17.89
N ILE A 68 -58.94 54.49 -17.00
CA ILE A 68 -58.50 55.02 -15.70
C ILE A 68 -57.01 54.71 -15.58
N GLU A 69 -56.22 55.74 -15.26
CA GLU A 69 -54.76 55.71 -15.18
C GLU A 69 -54.26 54.70 -14.14
N PRO A 70 -53.12 54.03 -14.38
CA PRO A 70 -52.59 53.04 -13.45
C PRO A 70 -52.14 53.72 -12.13
N PRO A 71 -52.46 53.13 -10.96
CA PRO A 71 -51.96 53.63 -9.69
C PRO A 71 -50.43 53.51 -9.64
N GLN A 72 -49.79 54.58 -9.16
CA GLN A 72 -48.34 54.64 -8.93
C GLN A 72 -47.90 53.46 -8.05
N LEU A 73 -47.12 52.53 -8.61
CA LEU A 73 -46.54 51.42 -7.88
C LEU A 73 -45.64 51.98 -6.76
N GLY A 74 -46.11 51.84 -5.52
CA GLY A 74 -45.31 52.14 -4.34
C GLY A 74 -43.98 51.39 -4.39
N LYS A 75 -42.88 52.13 -4.19
CA LYS A 75 -41.52 51.58 -4.13
C LYS A 75 -41.48 50.42 -3.12
N ARG A 76 -41.28 49.19 -3.60
CA ARG A 76 -41.07 48.02 -2.74
C ARG A 76 -39.85 48.30 -1.85
N LYS A 77 -40.07 48.38 -0.53
CA LYS A 77 -38.97 48.41 0.44
C LYS A 77 -38.11 47.17 0.22
N GLY A 78 -36.85 47.38 -0.18
CA GLY A 78 -35.88 46.31 -0.36
C GLY A 78 -35.78 45.48 0.93
N TYR A 79 -35.88 44.17 0.79
CA TYR A 79 -35.73 43.21 1.88
C TYR A 79 -34.28 43.30 2.39
N ARG A 80 -34.03 44.20 3.33
CA ARG A 80 -32.77 44.25 4.08
C ARG A 80 -32.69 42.93 4.83
N THR A 81 -31.74 42.07 4.48
CA THR A 81 -31.48 40.86 5.24
C THR A 81 -31.26 41.27 6.70
N PRO A 82 -32.09 40.80 7.65
CA PRO A 82 -31.98 41.24 9.03
C PRO A 82 -30.59 40.90 9.53
N PHE A 83 -29.99 41.73 10.38
CA PHE A 83 -28.67 41.47 10.96
C PHE A 83 -28.56 40.04 11.54
N ALA A 84 -29.69 39.54 12.07
CA ALA A 84 -29.88 38.15 12.52
C ALA A 84 -29.55 37.08 11.46
N SER A 85 -29.86 37.28 10.17
CA SER A 85 -29.53 36.29 9.13
C SER A 85 -28.05 36.28 8.77
N ARG A 86 -27.35 37.42 8.93
CA ARG A 86 -25.88 37.48 8.79
C ARG A 86 -25.20 36.83 9.97
N LEU A 87 -25.73 37.02 11.18
CA LEU A 87 -25.25 36.36 12.40
C LEU A 87 -25.43 34.84 12.32
N LEU A 88 -26.58 34.38 11.81
CA LEU A 88 -26.88 32.96 11.65
C LEU A 88 -26.00 32.31 10.57
N LEU A 89 -25.70 33.03 9.49
CA LEU A 89 -24.73 32.60 8.49
C LEU A 89 -23.31 32.49 9.08
N PHE A 90 -22.91 33.47 9.90
CA PHE A 90 -21.61 33.44 10.59
C PHE A 90 -21.51 32.26 11.56
N LEU A 91 -22.56 31.97 12.33
CA LEU A 91 -22.61 30.82 13.23
C LEU A 91 -22.54 29.49 12.47
N LEU A 92 -23.21 29.39 11.33
CA LEU A 92 -23.20 28.19 10.50
C LEU A 92 -21.82 27.97 9.86
N VAL A 93 -21.18 29.04 9.39
CA VAL A 93 -19.81 29.00 8.86
C VAL A 93 -18.82 28.62 9.97
N PHE A 94 -18.95 29.20 11.16
CA PHE A 94 -18.12 28.87 12.32
C PHE A 94 -18.28 27.40 12.72
N MET A 95 -19.50 26.88 12.76
CA MET A 95 -19.77 25.46 13.03
C MET A 95 -19.08 24.56 12.00
N ILE A 96 -19.18 24.88 10.71
CA ILE A 96 -18.50 24.11 9.65
C ILE A 96 -16.98 24.18 9.80
N LEU A 97 -16.41 25.34 10.16
CA LEU A 97 -14.99 25.51 10.43
C LEU A 97 -14.54 24.69 11.64
N THR A 98 -15.32 24.64 12.72
CA THR A 98 -14.99 23.81 13.89
C THR A 98 -15.08 22.32 13.57
N LEU A 99 -16.09 21.89 12.80
CA LEU A 99 -16.21 20.50 12.34
C LEU A 99 -15.07 20.14 11.38
N PHE A 100 -14.69 21.05 10.48
CA PHE A 100 -13.55 20.86 9.59
C PHE A 100 -12.24 20.85 10.37
N TRP A 101 -12.09 21.69 11.39
CA TRP A 101 -10.91 21.71 12.26
C TRP A 101 -10.80 20.43 13.09
N VAL A 102 -11.90 19.96 13.69
CA VAL A 102 -11.94 18.68 14.40
C VAL A 102 -11.68 17.54 13.43
N TRP A 103 -12.32 17.51 12.27
CA TRP A 103 -12.06 16.51 11.23
C TRP A 103 -10.60 16.55 10.78
N PHE A 104 -10.03 17.72 10.50
CA PHE A 104 -8.63 17.89 10.10
C PHE A 104 -7.67 17.50 11.22
N TYR A 105 -7.98 17.85 12.47
CA TYR A 105 -7.23 17.47 13.66
C TYR A 105 -7.24 15.95 13.83
N THR A 106 -8.41 15.32 13.77
CA THR A 106 -8.54 13.86 13.79
C THR A 106 -7.90 13.21 12.57
N TYR A 107 -7.98 13.78 11.37
CA TYR A 107 -7.42 13.18 10.14
C TYR A 107 -5.88 13.32 10.09
N ARG A 108 -5.34 14.37 10.71
CA ARG A 108 -3.89 14.56 10.86
C ARG A 108 -3.30 13.76 12.03
N HIS A 109 -4.10 13.39 13.02
CA HIS A 109 -3.68 12.57 14.17
C HIS A 109 -4.15 11.11 14.07
N VAL A 110 -4.94 10.78 13.04
CA VAL A 110 -5.24 9.41 12.57
C VAL A 110 -4.48 9.19 11.26
N GLN A 111 -3.18 9.48 11.27
CA GLN A 111 -2.28 8.48 10.70
C GLN A 111 -2.30 7.31 11.69
N PRO A 112 -2.18 6.05 11.27
CA PRO A 112 -1.81 5.03 12.22
C PRO A 112 -0.43 5.43 12.74
N GLU A 113 -0.41 6.18 13.84
CA GLU A 113 0.66 6.08 14.81
C GLU A 113 0.79 4.59 15.01
N SER A 114 1.85 4.03 14.41
CA SER A 114 2.22 2.66 14.67
C SER A 114 2.18 2.56 16.18
N GLU A 115 1.21 1.82 16.71
CA GLU A 115 1.41 1.25 18.03
C GLU A 115 2.80 0.66 17.93
N ASP A 116 3.74 1.26 18.64
CA ASP A 116 5.08 0.76 18.85
C ASP A 116 4.91 -0.45 19.77
N ILE A 117 4.14 -1.45 19.32
CA ILE A 117 4.54 -2.82 19.48
C ILE A 117 5.89 -2.81 18.80
N GLN A 118 6.94 -2.56 19.59
CA GLN A 118 8.31 -2.81 19.17
C GLN A 118 8.33 -4.29 18.79
N ARG A 119 8.02 -4.56 17.52
CA ARG A 119 8.04 -5.90 16.97
C ARG A 119 9.51 -6.25 16.94
N THR A 120 9.94 -6.98 17.96
CA THR A 120 11.31 -7.46 18.05
C THR A 120 11.40 -8.68 17.14
N VAL A 121 11.47 -8.42 15.84
CA VAL A 121 11.76 -9.46 14.84
C VAL A 121 13.27 -9.64 14.78
N ILE A 122 13.72 -10.87 14.94
CA ILE A 122 15.12 -11.25 15.01
C ILE A 122 15.38 -12.31 13.94
N ALA A 123 16.44 -12.10 13.16
CA ALA A 123 16.94 -13.12 12.24
C ALA A 123 17.81 -14.12 13.01
N VAL A 124 17.44 -15.40 12.94
CA VAL A 124 18.13 -16.49 13.62
C VAL A 124 18.63 -17.50 12.60
N THR A 125 19.90 -17.87 12.68
CA THR A 125 20.48 -18.96 11.87
C THR A 125 20.78 -20.14 12.77
N ILE A 126 20.22 -21.30 12.41
CA ILE A 126 20.47 -22.58 13.07
C ILE A 126 21.40 -23.41 12.19
N GLU A 127 22.57 -23.71 12.72
CA GLU A 127 23.58 -24.48 12.02
C GLU A 127 23.26 -25.99 12.01
N PRO A 128 23.69 -26.73 10.98
CA PRO A 128 23.57 -28.18 10.95
C PRO A 128 24.23 -28.82 12.18
N GLY A 129 23.51 -29.75 12.82
CA GLY A 129 24.01 -30.49 13.99
C GLY A 129 23.78 -29.82 15.35
N MET A 130 23.17 -28.64 15.40
CA MET A 130 22.73 -28.04 16.67
C MET A 130 21.65 -28.90 17.33
N THR A 131 21.79 -29.13 18.65
CA THR A 131 20.79 -29.86 19.44
C THR A 131 19.62 -28.97 19.83
N ALA A 132 18.46 -29.54 20.18
CA ALA A 132 17.33 -28.76 20.71
C ALA A 132 17.70 -27.87 21.90
N ARG A 133 18.64 -28.33 22.74
CA ARG A 133 19.17 -27.53 23.85
C ARG A 133 19.96 -26.34 23.34
N SER A 134 20.90 -26.56 22.42
CA SER A 134 21.72 -25.49 21.81
C SER A 134 20.85 -24.47 21.08
N VAL A 135 19.83 -24.93 20.35
CA VAL A 135 18.86 -24.06 19.67
C VAL A 135 18.06 -23.24 20.67
N SER A 136 17.54 -23.86 21.73
CA SER A 136 16.80 -23.13 22.76
C SER A 136 17.67 -22.07 23.44
N GLN A 137 18.94 -22.39 23.73
CA GLN A 137 19.90 -21.44 24.29
C GLN A 137 20.23 -20.30 23.33
N LEU A 138 20.39 -20.60 22.03
CA LEU A 138 20.58 -19.58 21.02
C LEU A 138 19.39 -18.62 20.97
N LEU A 139 18.16 -19.15 20.95
CA LEU A 139 16.93 -18.35 20.91
C LEU A 139 16.78 -17.44 22.13
N GLU A 140 17.20 -17.91 23.30
CA GLU A 140 17.24 -17.07 24.50
C GLU A 140 18.31 -15.98 24.39
N GLN A 141 19.51 -16.34 23.94
CA GLN A 141 20.63 -15.42 23.80
C GLN A 141 20.33 -14.26 22.84
N VAL A 142 19.65 -14.55 21.73
CA VAL A 142 19.26 -13.54 20.74
C VAL A 142 17.98 -12.79 21.12
N GLY A 143 17.29 -13.21 22.20
CA GLY A 143 16.11 -12.53 22.73
C GLY A 143 14.77 -12.90 22.10
N VAL A 144 14.70 -14.01 21.34
CA VAL A 144 13.43 -14.54 20.82
C VAL A 144 12.58 -15.15 21.95
N ILE A 145 13.22 -15.73 22.95
CA ILE A 145 12.55 -16.27 24.15
C ILE A 145 13.23 -15.79 25.41
N THR A 146 12.53 -15.87 26.55
CA THR A 146 13.07 -15.47 27.86
C THR A 146 13.68 -16.62 28.65
N ASP A 147 13.32 -17.87 28.34
CA ASP A 147 13.69 -19.04 29.13
C ASP A 147 13.89 -20.26 28.23
N TYR A 148 15.15 -20.62 28.00
CA TYR A 148 15.50 -21.75 27.15
C TYR A 148 15.02 -23.09 27.72
N SER A 149 14.90 -23.21 29.04
CA SER A 149 14.56 -24.48 29.69
C SER A 149 13.11 -24.85 29.42
N LYS A 150 12.21 -23.85 29.42
CA LYS A 150 10.79 -24.06 29.08
C LYS A 150 10.59 -24.47 27.63
N LEU A 151 11.28 -23.82 26.69
CA LEU A 151 11.20 -24.21 25.29
C LEU A 151 11.78 -25.62 25.06
N LEU A 152 12.90 -25.94 25.70
CA LEU A 152 13.48 -27.28 25.64
C LEU A 152 12.51 -28.34 26.20
N SER A 153 11.89 -28.08 27.34
CA SER A 153 10.86 -28.98 27.89
C SER A 153 9.67 -29.14 26.94
N TYR A 154 9.25 -28.08 26.25
CA TYR A 154 8.22 -28.15 25.23
C TYR A 154 8.62 -29.07 24.08
N PHE A 155 9.85 -28.94 23.55
CA PHE A 155 10.35 -29.82 22.49
C PHE A 155 10.42 -31.28 22.91
N VAL A 156 10.84 -31.57 24.14
CA VAL A 156 10.93 -32.94 24.65
C VAL A 156 9.54 -33.53 24.88
N ALA A 157 8.61 -32.76 25.46
CA ALA A 157 7.25 -33.23 25.76
C ALA A 157 6.42 -33.55 24.50
N HIS A 158 6.77 -32.99 23.35
CA HIS A 158 6.09 -33.18 22.07
C HIS A 158 6.91 -34.01 21.05
N ASP A 159 8.00 -34.65 21.48
CA ASP A 159 8.89 -35.45 20.62
C ASP A 159 9.50 -34.68 19.43
N LEU A 160 9.68 -33.36 19.58
CA LEU A 160 10.17 -32.44 18.54
C LEU A 160 11.68 -32.22 18.59
N ALA A 161 12.35 -32.63 19.67
CA ALA A 161 13.76 -32.34 19.91
C ALA A 161 14.73 -32.86 18.84
N THR A 162 14.35 -33.90 18.08
CA THR A 162 15.16 -34.50 17.01
C THR A 162 14.76 -34.04 15.61
N VAL A 163 13.68 -33.26 15.49
CA VAL A 163 13.07 -32.87 14.20
C VAL A 163 13.44 -31.42 13.81
N ILE A 164 14.08 -30.68 14.71
CA ILE A 164 14.50 -29.29 14.48
C ILE A 164 15.40 -29.20 13.25
N ARG A 165 15.06 -28.26 12.37
CA ARG A 165 15.72 -28.06 11.09
C ARG A 165 16.72 -26.91 11.15
N SER A 166 17.90 -27.14 10.58
CA SER A 166 18.86 -26.09 10.30
C SER A 166 18.36 -25.15 9.20
N GLY A 167 18.77 -23.89 9.25
CA GLY A 167 18.37 -22.86 8.31
C GLY A 167 18.29 -21.47 8.96
N SER A 168 18.00 -20.46 8.15
CA SER A 168 17.72 -19.10 8.63
C SER A 168 16.23 -18.87 8.77
N TYR A 169 15.84 -18.18 9.84
CA TYR A 169 14.45 -17.94 10.23
C TYR A 169 14.28 -16.49 10.69
N LEU A 170 13.14 -15.89 10.36
CA LEU A 170 12.68 -14.64 10.97
C LEU A 170 11.73 -15.00 12.11
N MET A 171 12.06 -14.58 13.31
CA MET A 171 11.30 -14.90 14.52
C MET A 171 10.92 -13.63 15.27
N ASP A 172 9.68 -13.55 15.73
CA ASP A 172 9.19 -12.45 16.56
C ASP A 172 9.26 -12.89 18.03
N ALA A 173 9.76 -12.01 18.90
CA ALA A 173 9.86 -12.29 20.33
C ALA A 173 8.49 -12.53 21.03
N SER A 174 7.38 -12.23 20.36
CA SER A 174 6.02 -12.52 20.82
C SER A 174 5.49 -13.90 20.42
N MET A 175 6.26 -14.70 19.67
CA MET A 175 5.84 -16.03 19.24
C MET A 175 5.64 -16.98 20.43
N SER A 176 4.59 -17.80 20.37
CA SER A 176 4.37 -18.88 21.33
C SER A 176 5.35 -20.04 21.10
N PHE A 177 5.57 -20.88 22.11
CA PHE A 177 6.41 -22.08 21.93
C PHE A 177 5.88 -23.03 20.85
N GLU A 178 4.56 -23.11 20.68
CA GLU A 178 3.93 -23.85 19.58
C GLU A 178 4.33 -23.27 18.22
N GLN A 179 4.23 -21.95 18.05
CA GLN A 179 4.60 -21.27 16.81
C GLN A 179 6.10 -21.43 16.49
N ILE A 180 6.97 -21.29 17.50
CA ILE A 180 8.41 -21.50 17.36
C ILE A 180 8.67 -22.95 16.91
N ALA A 181 8.00 -23.91 17.54
CA ALA A 181 8.15 -25.31 17.20
C ALA A 181 7.67 -25.63 15.79
N ASP A 182 6.53 -25.08 15.37
CA ASP A 182 6.00 -25.24 14.02
C ASP A 182 6.95 -24.70 12.94
N VAL A 183 7.55 -23.53 13.19
CA VAL A 183 8.54 -22.94 12.28
C VAL A 183 9.77 -23.85 12.16
N LEU A 184 10.30 -24.30 13.30
CA LEU A 184 11.54 -25.07 13.38
C LEU A 184 11.43 -26.54 12.96
N THR A 185 10.23 -27.11 13.01
CA THR A 185 9.99 -28.53 12.70
C THR A 185 9.18 -28.75 11.42
N SER A 186 8.90 -27.67 10.69
CA SER A 186 8.17 -27.71 9.42
C SER A 186 8.71 -28.81 8.49
N MET A 187 7.80 -29.70 8.05
CA MET A 187 8.16 -30.81 7.14
C MET A 187 8.79 -30.28 5.86
N PRO A 188 9.70 -31.04 5.22
CA PRO A 188 10.34 -30.68 3.96
C PRO A 188 9.36 -30.77 2.78
N ASP A 189 8.33 -29.92 2.77
CA ASP A 189 7.51 -29.64 1.60
C ASP A 189 8.15 -28.49 0.84
N GLU A 190 9.29 -28.78 0.22
CA GLU A 190 10.08 -27.81 -0.52
C GLU A 190 9.54 -27.60 -1.93
N LEU A 191 9.53 -26.34 -2.39
CA LEU A 191 9.15 -25.99 -3.75
C LEU A 191 10.06 -24.89 -4.30
N SER A 192 10.29 -24.91 -5.62
CA SER A 192 11.09 -23.89 -6.31
C SER A 192 10.23 -22.75 -6.86
N LEU A 193 10.57 -21.54 -6.44
CA LEU A 193 9.98 -20.28 -6.87
C LEU A 193 10.96 -19.52 -7.76
N THR A 194 10.53 -19.15 -8.97
CA THR A 194 11.32 -18.30 -9.87
C THR A 194 10.70 -16.93 -9.91
N ILE A 195 11.46 -15.94 -9.47
CA ILE A 195 11.10 -14.52 -9.44
C ILE A 195 11.83 -13.82 -10.59
N PRO A 196 11.11 -13.30 -11.60
CA PRO A 196 11.72 -12.57 -12.70
C PRO A 196 12.36 -11.24 -12.24
N PRO A 197 13.31 -10.69 -13.00
CA PRO A 197 13.88 -9.37 -12.71
C PRO A 197 12.83 -8.26 -12.83
N ALA A 198 13.09 -7.14 -12.14
CA ALA A 198 12.21 -5.97 -12.06
C ALA A 198 10.83 -6.21 -11.43
N PHE A 199 10.61 -7.37 -10.79
CA PHE A 199 9.42 -7.59 -9.98
C PHE A 199 9.50 -6.76 -8.70
N THR A 200 8.44 -5.99 -8.43
CA THR A 200 8.31 -5.29 -7.16
C THR A 200 7.86 -6.23 -6.04
N ILE A 201 8.05 -5.85 -4.77
CA ILE A 201 7.55 -6.63 -3.62
C ILE A 201 6.05 -6.93 -3.76
N GLN A 202 5.25 -5.95 -4.17
CA GLN A 202 3.82 -6.12 -4.43
C GLN A 202 3.53 -7.13 -5.55
N SER A 203 4.36 -7.16 -6.60
CA SER A 203 4.21 -8.10 -7.71
C SER A 203 4.53 -9.53 -7.26
N ILE A 204 5.55 -9.69 -6.42
CA ILE A 204 5.93 -10.98 -5.84
C ILE A 204 4.83 -11.47 -4.89
N ASP A 205 4.28 -10.62 -4.03
CA ASP A 205 3.16 -10.98 -3.15
C ASP A 205 1.98 -11.54 -3.96
N ARG A 206 1.54 -10.82 -5.00
CA ARG A 206 0.47 -11.27 -5.89
C ARG A 206 0.81 -12.57 -6.61
N TYR A 207 2.07 -12.74 -7.02
CA TYR A 207 2.54 -13.98 -7.62
C TYR A 207 2.40 -15.17 -6.66
N LEU A 208 2.76 -14.99 -5.38
CA LEU A 208 2.64 -16.03 -4.37
C LEU A 208 1.19 -16.34 -3.98
N VAL A 209 0.34 -15.32 -3.89
CA VAL A 209 -1.11 -15.49 -3.71
C VAL A 209 -1.67 -16.38 -4.83
N ASN A 210 -1.36 -16.05 -6.09
CA ASN A 210 -1.87 -16.78 -7.25
C ASN A 210 -1.29 -18.20 -7.38
N ARG A 211 0.01 -18.37 -7.09
CA ARG A 211 0.72 -19.64 -7.31
C ARG A 211 0.53 -20.63 -6.16
N LEU A 212 0.50 -20.15 -4.93
CA LEU A 212 0.51 -20.97 -3.72
C LEU A 212 -0.75 -20.84 -2.87
N GLY A 213 -1.64 -19.89 -3.18
CA GLY A 213 -2.83 -19.62 -2.37
C GLY A 213 -2.50 -18.97 -1.02
N LEU A 214 -1.38 -18.24 -0.94
CA LEU A 214 -1.03 -17.51 0.28
C LEU A 214 -2.02 -16.37 0.52
N LYS A 215 -2.07 -15.92 1.78
CA LYS A 215 -2.79 -14.70 2.15
C LYS A 215 -2.16 -13.49 1.46
N GLU A 216 -3.00 -12.61 0.93
CA GLU A 216 -2.56 -11.32 0.38
C GLU A 216 -1.81 -10.50 1.45
N GLY A 217 -0.69 -9.91 1.06
CA GLY A 217 0.21 -9.16 1.93
C GLY A 217 1.14 -10.02 2.79
N SER A 218 1.12 -11.35 2.66
CA SER A 218 2.01 -12.23 3.42
C SER A 218 3.49 -12.03 3.09
N PHE A 219 3.81 -11.78 1.81
CA PHE A 219 5.17 -11.50 1.39
C PHE A 219 5.59 -10.08 1.75
N ILE A 220 4.68 -9.10 1.60
CA ILE A 220 4.92 -7.73 2.05
C ILE A 220 5.30 -7.73 3.53
N LYS A 221 4.49 -8.39 4.37
CA LYS A 221 4.80 -8.54 5.79
C LYS A 221 6.15 -9.21 6.03
N ALA A 222 6.45 -10.31 5.33
CA ALA A 222 7.75 -10.98 5.46
C ALA A 222 8.94 -10.06 5.13
N THR A 223 8.79 -9.18 4.14
CA THR A 223 9.83 -8.21 3.77
C THR A 223 9.93 -7.02 4.73
N GLU A 224 8.85 -6.66 5.41
CA GLU A 224 8.86 -5.68 6.51
C GLU A 224 9.54 -6.28 7.74
N ASP A 225 9.16 -7.50 8.12
CA ASP A 225 9.77 -8.26 9.21
C ASP A 225 11.28 -8.45 8.97
N LEU A 226 11.69 -8.71 7.72
CA LEU A 226 13.10 -8.77 7.30
C LEU A 226 13.80 -7.41 7.46
N ALA A 227 13.18 -6.32 7.02
CA ALA A 227 13.75 -4.99 7.13
C ALA A 227 13.96 -4.57 8.60
N ILE A 228 13.01 -4.91 9.48
CA ILE A 228 13.14 -4.71 10.93
C ILE A 228 14.33 -5.52 11.46
N ALA A 229 14.40 -6.81 11.14
CA ALA A 229 15.43 -7.72 11.65
C ALA A 229 16.86 -7.31 11.26
N TYR A 230 17.04 -6.71 10.09
CA TYR A 230 18.35 -6.28 9.58
C TYR A 230 18.58 -4.76 9.62
N GLY A 231 17.62 -3.98 10.13
CA GLY A 231 17.72 -2.52 10.22
C GLY A 231 17.79 -1.81 8.87
N LEU A 232 17.05 -2.28 7.87
CA LEU A 232 17.02 -1.71 6.52
C LEU A 232 16.14 -0.45 6.48
N SER A 233 16.59 0.62 5.81
CA SER A 233 15.80 1.85 5.63
C SER A 233 14.55 1.64 4.75
N PHE A 234 14.59 0.64 3.87
CA PHE A 234 13.50 0.23 3.00
C PHE A 234 13.71 -1.24 2.58
N SER A 235 12.63 -1.93 2.20
CA SER A 235 12.72 -3.34 1.76
C SER A 235 12.96 -3.51 0.26
N GLU A 236 12.43 -2.60 -0.57
CA GLU A 236 12.49 -2.70 -2.03
C GLU A 236 13.94 -2.64 -2.55
N GLY A 237 14.31 -3.46 -3.54
CA GLY A 237 15.67 -3.45 -4.08
C GLY A 237 16.72 -4.21 -3.26
N TRP A 238 16.41 -4.66 -2.03
CA TRP A 238 17.28 -5.58 -1.26
C TRP A 238 17.06 -7.06 -1.58
N LEU A 239 16.11 -7.38 -2.47
CA LEU A 239 15.70 -8.73 -2.80
C LEU A 239 16.15 -9.08 -4.20
N LEU A 240 17.15 -9.97 -4.33
CA LEU A 240 17.66 -10.37 -5.63
C LEU A 240 16.63 -11.25 -6.36
N SER A 241 16.37 -10.99 -7.64
CA SER A 241 15.56 -11.87 -8.49
C SER A 241 16.31 -13.16 -8.80
N GLY A 242 15.61 -14.28 -8.90
CA GLY A 242 16.24 -15.58 -9.12
C GLY A 242 15.31 -16.74 -8.88
N THR A 243 15.88 -17.94 -8.77
CA THR A 243 15.12 -19.15 -8.39
C THR A 243 15.53 -19.61 -7.00
N TYR A 244 14.54 -19.79 -6.14
CA TYR A 244 14.72 -20.09 -4.73
C TYR A 244 13.91 -21.30 -4.33
N THR A 245 14.54 -22.23 -3.61
CA THR A 245 13.83 -23.31 -2.94
C THR A 245 13.33 -22.80 -1.60
N VAL A 246 12.04 -22.99 -1.31
CA VAL A 246 11.39 -22.55 -0.08
C VAL A 246 10.51 -23.65 0.48
N ASN A 247 10.27 -23.64 1.78
CA ASN A 247 9.27 -24.51 2.38
C ASN A 247 7.87 -23.94 2.17
N ARG A 248 6.93 -24.74 1.66
CA ARG A 248 5.57 -24.31 1.32
C ARG A 248 4.84 -23.61 2.46
N LYS A 249 4.98 -24.09 3.70
CA LYS A 249 4.28 -23.53 4.87
C LYS A 249 4.80 -22.14 5.26
N ARG A 250 6.06 -21.85 4.96
CA ARG A 250 6.77 -20.60 5.30
C ARG A 250 7.30 -19.89 4.04
N ALA A 251 6.66 -20.11 2.89
CA ALA A 251 7.18 -19.73 1.58
C ALA A 251 7.47 -18.23 1.47
N ALA A 252 6.64 -17.36 2.08
CA ALA A 252 6.86 -15.91 2.06
C ALA A 252 8.13 -15.49 2.82
N ALA A 253 8.30 -15.97 4.05
CA ALA A 253 9.46 -15.64 4.90
C ALA A 253 10.76 -16.22 4.33
N ASP A 254 10.72 -17.48 3.90
CA ASP A 254 11.86 -18.16 3.29
C ASP A 254 12.30 -17.47 2.01
N LEU A 255 11.34 -17.12 1.14
CA LEU A 255 11.65 -16.44 -0.11
C LEU A 255 12.33 -15.10 0.17
N ALA A 256 11.79 -14.30 1.08
CA ALA A 256 12.37 -13.00 1.44
C ALA A 256 13.81 -13.15 1.96
N LEU A 257 14.04 -14.07 2.91
CA LEU A 257 15.37 -14.37 3.44
C LEU A 257 16.34 -14.85 2.37
N HIS A 258 15.93 -15.79 1.51
CA HIS A 258 16.81 -16.34 0.47
C HIS A 258 17.16 -15.30 -0.60
N MET A 259 16.20 -14.47 -1.01
CA MET A 259 16.43 -13.35 -1.93
C MET A 259 17.38 -12.32 -1.32
N TYR A 260 17.20 -11.98 -0.04
CA TYR A 260 18.08 -11.05 0.68
C TYR A 260 19.49 -11.59 0.85
N ASN A 261 19.65 -12.83 1.30
CA ASN A 261 20.96 -13.47 1.44
C ASN A 261 21.70 -13.55 0.10
N SER A 262 20.96 -13.80 -0.99
CA SER A 262 21.53 -13.79 -2.34
C SER A 262 21.96 -12.39 -2.77
N MET A 263 21.18 -11.36 -2.41
CA MET A 263 21.57 -9.96 -2.63
C MET A 263 22.85 -9.63 -1.87
N LEU A 264 22.96 -10.00 -0.59
CA LEU A 264 24.19 -9.79 0.19
C LEU A 264 25.38 -10.52 -0.43
N ALA A 265 25.21 -11.78 -0.84
CA ALA A 265 26.25 -12.55 -1.51
C ALA A 265 26.69 -11.91 -2.84
N GLU A 266 25.79 -11.22 -3.55
CA GLU A 266 26.14 -10.48 -4.77
C GLU A 266 26.86 -9.16 -4.43
N LEU A 267 26.31 -8.38 -3.49
CA LEU A 267 26.86 -7.09 -3.07
C LEU A 267 28.28 -7.23 -2.50
N THR A 268 28.55 -8.31 -1.74
CA THR A 268 29.89 -8.57 -1.16
C THR A 268 31.00 -8.62 -2.21
N LYS A 269 30.70 -9.05 -3.45
CA LYS A 269 31.65 -9.05 -4.57
C LYS A 269 32.04 -7.64 -5.03
N HIS A 270 31.20 -6.66 -4.71
CA HIS A 270 31.32 -5.27 -5.15
C HIS A 270 31.69 -4.29 -4.02
N LEU A 271 31.87 -4.77 -2.78
CA LEU A 271 32.22 -3.94 -1.63
C LEU A 271 33.60 -3.27 -1.73
N GLY A 272 34.47 -3.71 -2.64
CA GLY A 272 35.74 -3.07 -2.93
C GLY A 272 35.67 -1.93 -3.96
N SER A 273 34.48 -1.53 -4.42
CA SER A 273 34.32 -0.52 -5.46
C SER A 273 34.63 0.90 -4.95
N ASP A 274 35.35 1.68 -5.77
CA ASP A 274 35.58 3.12 -5.52
C ASP A 274 34.28 3.93 -5.44
N LEU A 275 33.17 3.42 -6.00
CA LEU A 275 31.86 4.07 -5.94
C LEU A 275 31.35 4.23 -4.50
N LEU A 276 31.76 3.34 -3.59
CA LEU A 276 31.37 3.38 -2.18
C LEU A 276 32.02 4.55 -1.40
N GLN A 277 32.99 5.26 -2.01
CA GLN A 277 33.51 6.51 -1.47
C GLN A 277 32.55 7.69 -1.69
N TYR A 278 31.61 7.56 -2.63
CA TYR A 278 30.72 8.63 -3.08
C TYR A 278 29.24 8.34 -2.82
N TYR A 279 28.84 7.07 -2.84
CA TYR A 279 27.46 6.62 -2.72
C TYR A 279 27.34 5.56 -1.63
N SER A 280 26.25 5.59 -0.89
CA SER A 280 25.90 4.49 0.00
C SER A 280 25.47 3.26 -0.81
N VAL A 281 25.46 2.08 -0.18
CA VAL A 281 24.91 0.86 -0.81
C VAL A 281 23.44 1.07 -1.19
N GLU A 282 22.67 1.75 -0.35
CA GLU A 282 21.27 2.10 -0.61
C GLU A 282 21.12 2.98 -1.86
N ASP A 283 21.95 4.02 -2.02
CA ASP A 283 21.94 4.87 -3.22
C ASP A 283 22.23 4.06 -4.48
N LEU A 284 23.20 3.14 -4.41
CA LEU A 284 23.57 2.29 -5.54
C LEU A 284 22.45 1.28 -5.87
N LEU A 285 21.74 0.76 -4.88
CA LEU A 285 20.57 -0.11 -5.09
C LEU A 285 19.41 0.66 -5.75
N ILE A 286 19.18 1.90 -5.34
CA ILE A 286 18.17 2.78 -5.97
C ILE A 286 18.55 3.06 -7.42
N VAL A 287 19.81 3.39 -7.71
CA VAL A 287 20.28 3.60 -9.09
C VAL A 287 20.19 2.32 -9.91
N ALA A 288 20.55 1.17 -9.35
CA ALA A 288 20.44 -0.12 -10.01
C ALA A 288 18.99 -0.47 -10.35
N SER A 289 18.04 -0.21 -9.44
CA SER A 289 16.61 -0.46 -9.69
C SER A 289 16.07 0.42 -10.81
N MET A 290 16.50 1.69 -10.87
CA MET A 290 16.16 2.59 -11.97
C MET A 290 16.72 2.12 -13.33
N ILE A 291 17.99 1.68 -13.37
CA ILE A 291 18.60 1.13 -14.60
C ILE A 291 17.84 -0.12 -15.06
N GLN A 292 17.52 -1.02 -14.13
CA GLN A 292 16.81 -2.27 -14.40
C GLN A 292 15.38 -2.04 -14.89
N ALA A 293 14.74 -0.94 -14.47
CA ALA A 293 13.41 -0.57 -14.92
C ALA A 293 13.41 0.02 -16.35
N GLU A 294 14.50 0.63 -16.79
CA GLU A 294 14.65 1.22 -18.14
C GLU A 294 14.99 0.18 -19.22
N THR A 295 15.72 -0.88 -18.87
CA THR A 295 16.07 -1.92 -19.84
C THR A 295 16.29 -3.29 -19.21
N GLN A 296 15.96 -4.32 -19.98
CA GLN A 296 16.37 -5.69 -19.70
C GLN A 296 17.63 -6.10 -20.49
N ASN A 297 18.18 -5.23 -21.35
CA ASN A 297 19.37 -5.52 -22.14
C ASN A 297 20.66 -5.12 -21.40
N PRO A 298 21.50 -6.09 -20.96
CA PRO A 298 22.73 -5.78 -20.23
C PRO A 298 23.72 -4.89 -21.00
N GLN A 299 23.68 -4.92 -22.34
CA GLN A 299 24.56 -4.11 -23.18
C GLN A 299 24.21 -2.62 -23.13
N GLN A 300 22.95 -2.28 -22.81
CA GLN A 300 22.48 -0.90 -22.69
C GLN A 300 22.67 -0.33 -21.28
N MET A 301 22.77 -1.18 -20.26
CA MET A 301 22.86 -0.76 -18.86
C MET A 301 24.02 0.19 -18.57
N PRO A 302 25.26 0.00 -19.11
CA PRO A 302 26.35 0.95 -18.87
C PRO A 302 26.06 2.36 -19.42
N LEU A 303 25.40 2.44 -20.58
CA LEU A 303 25.04 3.72 -21.19
C LEU A 303 23.98 4.43 -20.35
N ILE A 304 22.93 3.72 -19.95
CA ILE A 304 21.87 4.26 -19.08
C ILE A 304 22.45 4.71 -17.74
N SER A 305 23.31 3.88 -17.13
CA SER A 305 24.04 4.23 -15.90
C SER A 305 24.83 5.53 -16.06
N SER A 306 25.54 5.71 -17.19
CA SER A 306 26.31 6.92 -17.44
C SER A 306 25.42 8.16 -17.51
N VAL A 307 24.24 8.06 -18.13
CA VAL A 307 23.27 9.17 -18.22
C VAL A 307 22.74 9.53 -16.83
N ILE A 308 22.36 8.54 -16.01
CA ILE A 308 21.85 8.76 -14.65
C ILE A 308 22.92 9.45 -13.80
N HIS A 309 24.15 8.94 -13.79
CA HIS A 309 25.22 9.54 -12.99
C HIS A 309 25.60 10.95 -13.47
N ASN A 310 25.59 11.22 -14.78
CA ASN A 310 25.83 12.55 -15.31
C ASN A 310 24.75 13.55 -14.86
N ARG A 311 23.47 13.15 -14.88
CA ARG A 311 22.36 13.98 -14.39
C ARG A 311 22.46 14.25 -12.90
N LEU A 312 22.74 13.23 -12.09
CA LEU A 312 22.94 13.38 -10.65
C LEU A 312 24.08 14.35 -10.34
N LYS A 313 25.21 14.23 -11.04
CA LYS A 313 26.38 15.12 -10.87
C LYS A 313 26.06 16.58 -11.22
N ASN A 314 25.19 16.80 -12.21
CA ASN A 314 24.78 18.13 -12.64
C ASN A 314 23.57 18.70 -11.87
N GLY A 315 22.97 17.92 -10.96
CA GLY A 315 21.74 18.30 -10.26
C GLY A 315 20.51 18.39 -11.18
N GLU A 316 20.52 17.67 -12.29
CA GLU A 316 19.42 17.63 -13.25
C GLU A 316 18.35 16.60 -12.82
N PRO A 317 17.06 16.86 -13.09
CA PRO A 317 16.01 15.85 -12.90
C PRO A 317 16.31 14.58 -13.70
N LEU A 318 16.12 13.42 -13.08
CA LEU A 318 16.43 12.14 -13.70
C LEU A 318 15.54 11.81 -14.90
N GLY A 319 14.28 12.28 -14.91
CA GLY A 319 13.36 12.09 -16.04
C GLY A 319 13.09 10.62 -16.39
N ILE A 320 13.14 9.74 -15.40
CA ILE A 320 12.93 8.30 -15.52
C ILE A 320 11.43 8.05 -15.37
N ASP A 321 10.76 7.58 -16.44
CA ASP A 321 9.31 7.35 -16.43
C ASP A 321 8.93 6.27 -15.40
N ALA A 322 9.83 5.30 -15.20
CA ALA A 322 9.65 4.19 -14.27
C ALA A 322 9.52 4.59 -12.79
N THR A 323 10.01 5.77 -12.37
CA THR A 323 9.87 6.23 -10.97
C THR A 323 8.55 6.93 -10.69
N THR A 324 7.70 7.14 -11.70
CA THR A 324 6.44 7.88 -11.58
C THR A 324 5.18 7.01 -11.69
N ARG A 325 5.35 5.69 -11.83
CA ARG A 325 4.24 4.72 -11.94
C ARG A 325 3.83 4.12 -10.60
#